data_AF-A0A890JFR9-F1
#
_entry.id   AF-A0A890JFR9-F1
#
_cell.length_a   1.000
_cell.length_b   1.000
_cell.length_c   1.000
_cell.angle_alpha   90.00
_cell.angle_beta   90.00
_cell.angle_gamma   90.00
#
_symmetry.space_group_name_H-M   'P 1'
#
loop_
_entity.id
_entity.type
_entity.pdbx_description
1 polymer ?
#
loop_
_entity_poly.entity_id
_entity_poly.type
_entity_poly.pdbx_seq_one_letter_code
_entity_poly.pdbx_strand_id
1 'polypeptide(L)'
;MINKKLKILGTAISGIIVTIIGYYYGSIILFSILKNNHLEELIQNINNIFQLLLNNWNDFPSLFAKLSSAQQGALAHIFSSLAVYYSAMNIASAYYGDKLIEYFKLETKYPRLARWIQYRRTYQHYNVALNLILILFISGYVIYANVSIFKYL
;
A
#
# COMPACT_ATOMS: atom_id res chain seq x y z
N MET A 1 18.53 11.23 20.66
CA MET A 1 18.47 11.41 19.19
C MET A 1 17.78 10.25 18.45
N ILE A 2 17.81 9.01 18.97
CA ILE A 2 17.20 7.80 18.37
C ILE A 2 15.66 7.88 18.25
N ASN A 3 14.99 8.49 19.25
CA ASN A 3 13.53 8.64 19.27
C ASN A 3 12.95 9.42 18.09
N LYS A 4 13.69 10.38 17.51
CA LYS A 4 13.20 11.21 16.40
C LYS A 4 13.20 10.44 15.07
N LYS A 5 14.18 9.56 14.87
CA LYS A 5 14.29 8.72 13.65
C LYS A 5 13.26 7.58 13.63
N LEU A 6 13.02 6.93 14.78
CA LEU A 6 11.95 5.93 14.90
C LEU A 6 10.55 6.52 14.66
N LYS A 7 10.31 7.74 15.14
CA LYS A 7 9.03 8.44 14.93
C LYS A 7 8.76 8.70 13.44
N ILE A 8 9.80 9.08 12.69
CA ILE A 8 9.71 9.33 11.23
C ILE A 8 9.45 8.03 10.46
N LEU A 9 10.11 6.93 10.84
CA LEU A 9 9.87 5.62 10.22
C LEU A 9 8.45 5.10 10.50
N GLY A 10 7.96 5.28 11.72
CA GLY A 10 6.59 4.92 12.11
C GLY A 10 5.54 5.70 11.33
N THR A 11 5.75 7.01 11.11
CA THR A 11 4.85 7.82 10.28
C THR A 11 4.90 7.47 8.79
N ALA A 12 6.05 7.03 8.28
CA ALA A 12 6.17 6.60 6.89
C ALA A 12 5.45 5.26 6.65
N ILE A 13 5.60 4.31 7.58
CA ILE A 13 4.90 3.02 7.55
C ILE A 13 3.39 3.23 7.72
N SER A 14 2.96 4.12 8.62
CA SER A 14 1.53 4.45 8.76
C SER A 14 0.97 5.10 7.50
N GLY A 15 1.73 5.97 6.82
CA GLY A 15 1.34 6.57 5.55
C GLY A 15 1.14 5.53 4.45
N ILE A 16 2.06 4.55 4.33
CA ILE A 16 1.95 3.46 3.35
C ILE A 16 0.75 2.55 3.66
N ILE A 17 0.55 2.20 4.93
CA ILE A 17 -0.59 1.37 5.37
C ILE A 17 -1.91 2.11 5.10
N VAL A 18 -2.04 3.39 5.48
CA VAL A 18 -3.24 4.21 5.20
C VAL A 18 -3.49 4.34 3.71
N THR A 19 -2.44 4.43 2.90
CA THR A 19 -2.56 4.47 1.45
C THR A 19 -3.12 3.14 0.93
N ILE A 20 -2.49 2.00 1.24
CA ILE A 20 -2.96 0.66 0.83
C ILE A 20 -4.41 0.40 1.28
N ILE A 21 -4.72 0.78 2.52
CA ILE A 21 -6.05 0.72 3.10
C ILE A 21 -7.01 1.61 2.31
N GLY A 22 -6.66 2.87 2.02
CA GLY A 22 -7.46 3.79 1.20
C GLY A 22 -7.71 3.30 -0.23
N TYR A 23 -6.74 2.63 -0.85
CA TYR A 23 -6.91 1.96 -2.15
C TYR A 23 -7.97 0.84 -2.07
N TYR A 24 -7.91 0.02 -1.02
CA TYR A 24 -8.88 -1.06 -0.79
C TYR A 24 -10.28 -0.53 -0.46
N TYR A 25 -10.36 0.47 0.41
CA TYR A 25 -11.62 1.12 0.80
C TYR A 25 -12.25 1.91 -0.32
N GLY A 26 -11.48 2.61 -1.16
CA GLY A 26 -12.00 3.31 -2.33
C GLY A 26 -12.74 2.37 -3.28
N SER A 27 -12.22 1.15 -3.47
CA SER A 27 -12.85 0.13 -4.29
C SER A 27 -14.12 -0.49 -3.66
N ILE A 28 -14.15 -0.64 -2.33
CA ILE A 28 -15.31 -1.15 -1.57
C ILE A 28 -16.42 -0.10 -1.44
N ILE A 29 -16.07 1.16 -1.20
CA ILE A 29 -17.01 2.30 -1.11
C ILE A 29 -17.71 2.50 -2.46
N LEU A 30 -16.96 2.44 -3.57
CA LEU A 30 -17.53 2.51 -4.91
C LEU A 30 -18.49 1.33 -5.21
N PHE A 31 -18.19 0.14 -4.69
CA PHE A 31 -19.03 -1.05 -4.84
C PHE A 31 -20.28 -1.02 -3.94
N SER A 32 -20.22 -0.35 -2.79
CA SER A 32 -21.34 -0.22 -1.84
C SER A 32 -22.32 0.89 -2.22
N ILE A 33 -21.85 1.96 -2.88
CA ILE A 33 -22.72 2.98 -3.52
C ILE A 33 -23.66 2.35 -4.57
N LEU A 34 -23.29 1.21 -5.16
CA LEU A 34 -24.12 0.50 -6.15
C LEU A 34 -25.23 -0.37 -5.53
N LYS A 35 -25.30 -0.54 -4.20
CA LYS A 35 -26.27 -1.45 -3.55
C LYS A 35 -26.83 -0.85 -2.24
N ASN A 36 -27.83 0.03 -2.39
CA ASN A 36 -28.34 0.96 -1.36
C ASN A 36 -28.89 0.37 -0.03
N ASN A 37 -29.12 -0.93 0.12
CA ASN A 37 -29.85 -1.45 1.30
C ASN A 37 -28.98 -2.06 2.42
N HIS A 38 -27.66 -2.22 2.24
CA HIS A 38 -26.74 -2.79 3.25
C HIS A 38 -25.64 -1.80 3.69
N LEU A 39 -25.83 -0.51 3.42
CA LEU A 39 -24.78 0.49 3.52
C LEU A 39 -24.44 0.82 4.99
N GLU A 40 -25.45 0.88 5.87
CA GLU A 40 -25.23 1.18 7.29
C GLU A 40 -24.52 0.05 8.05
N GLU A 41 -24.88 -1.21 7.78
CA GLU A 41 -24.23 -2.39 8.37
C GLU A 41 -22.75 -2.49 7.94
N LEU A 42 -22.47 -2.19 6.67
CA LEU A 42 -21.10 -2.12 6.15
C LEU A 42 -20.30 -1.01 6.81
N ILE A 43 -20.86 0.21 6.95
CA ILE A 43 -20.20 1.32 7.64
C ILE A 43 -19.85 0.92 9.08
N GLN A 44 -20.78 0.28 9.79
CA GLN A 44 -20.55 -0.11 11.17
C GLN A 44 -19.46 -1.18 11.31
N ASN A 45 -19.43 -2.18 10.42
CA ASN A 45 -18.38 -3.20 10.39
C ASN A 45 -17.01 -2.60 10.07
N ILE A 46 -16.95 -1.63 9.16
CA ILE A 46 -15.72 -0.90 8.83
C ILE A 46 -15.20 -0.13 10.03
N ASN A 47 -16.08 0.57 10.76
CA ASN A 47 -15.71 1.30 11.96
C ASN A 47 -15.16 0.37 13.04
N ASN A 48 -15.78 -0.80 13.25
CA ASN A 48 -15.30 -1.80 14.21
C ASN A 48 -13.90 -2.33 13.84
N ILE A 49 -13.66 -2.64 12.56
CA ILE A 49 -12.35 -3.09 12.06
C ILE A 49 -11.30 -1.99 12.23
N PHE A 50 -11.66 -0.73 11.92
CA PHE A 50 -10.75 0.40 12.06
C PHE A 50 -10.38 0.64 13.53
N GLN A 51 -11.35 0.54 14.45
CA GLN A 51 -11.09 0.63 15.89
C GLN A 51 -10.21 -0.52 16.41
N LEU A 52 -10.44 -1.76 15.95
CA LEU A 52 -9.56 -2.89 16.26
C LEU A 52 -8.12 -2.65 15.78
N LEU A 53 -7.95 -2.12 14.57
CA LEU A 53 -6.64 -1.77 14.03
C LEU A 53 -5.97 -0.65 14.83
N LEU A 54 -6.70 0.40 15.19
CA LEU A 54 -6.20 1.53 15.99
C LEU A 54 -5.78 1.11 17.40
N ASN A 55 -6.59 0.27 18.06
CA ASN A 55 -6.29 -0.20 19.41
C ASN A 55 -5.00 -1.04 19.43
N ASN A 56 -4.81 -1.90 18.43
CA ASN A 56 -3.58 -2.67 18.28
C ASN A 56 -2.37 -1.81 17.84
N TRP A 57 -2.61 -0.67 17.20
CA TRP A 57 -1.55 0.24 16.77
C TRP A 57 -0.83 0.89 17.95
N ASN A 58 -1.53 1.13 19.06
CA ASN A 58 -0.94 1.74 20.26
C ASN A 58 0.16 0.87 20.90
N ASP A 59 0.10 -0.45 20.69
CA ASP A 59 1.09 -1.39 21.20
C ASP A 59 2.29 -1.58 20.26
N PHE A 60 2.15 -1.19 18.99
CA PHE A 60 3.18 -1.37 17.96
C PHE A 60 4.52 -0.67 18.30
N PRO A 61 4.56 0.57 18.83
CA PRO A 61 5.80 1.19 19.28
C PRO A 61 6.51 0.40 20.38
N SER A 62 5.76 -0.24 21.28
CA SER A 62 6.31 -1.02 22.38
C SER A 62 6.98 -2.32 21.89
N LEU A 63 6.46 -2.92 20.82
CA LEU A 63 7.07 -4.06 20.14
C LEU A 63 8.38 -3.67 19.44
N PHE A 64 8.40 -2.51 18.77
CA PHE A 64 9.60 -1.98 18.14
C PHE A 64 10.69 -1.60 19.13
N ALA A 65 10.32 -1.05 20.29
CA ALA A 65 11.25 -0.65 21.33
C ALA A 65 12.01 -1.82 21.97
N LYS A 66 11.48 -3.05 21.89
CA LYS A 66 12.11 -4.27 22.41
C LYS A 66 13.18 -4.84 21.48
N LEU A 67 13.23 -4.42 20.21
CA LEU A 67 14.19 -4.91 19.22
C LEU A 67 15.53 -4.20 19.35
N SER A 68 16.63 -4.93 19.16
CA SER A 68 17.96 -4.31 19.07
C SER A 68 18.07 -3.43 17.82
N SER A 69 19.00 -2.47 17.81
CA SER A 69 19.22 -1.58 16.66
C SER A 69 19.49 -2.35 15.35
N ALA A 70 20.19 -3.48 15.44
CA ALA A 70 20.46 -4.35 14.29
C ALA A 70 19.17 -5.03 13.78
N GLN A 71 18.32 -5.52 14.70
CA GLN A 71 17.04 -6.13 14.36
C GLN A 71 16.07 -5.09 13.75
N GLN A 72 16.04 -3.87 14.29
CA GLN A 72 15.24 -2.78 13.72
C GLN A 72 15.68 -2.44 12.29
N GLY A 73 16.99 -2.40 12.03
CA GLY A 73 17.54 -2.20 10.69
C GLY A 73 17.15 -3.31 9.72
N ALA A 74 17.33 -4.57 10.13
CA ALA A 74 16.95 -5.72 9.31
C ALA A 74 15.44 -5.72 8.97
N LEU A 75 14.60 -5.41 9.96
CA LEU A 75 13.16 -5.30 9.77
C LEU A 75 12.78 -4.16 8.81
N ALA A 76 13.43 -3.00 8.93
CA ALA A 76 13.24 -1.88 7.99
C ALA A 76 13.64 -2.26 6.56
N HIS A 77 14.71 -3.02 6.37
CA HIS A 77 15.11 -3.55 5.06
C HIS A 77 14.08 -4.54 4.49
N ILE A 78 13.57 -5.46 5.31
CA ILE A 78 12.54 -6.42 4.90
C ILE A 78 11.29 -5.67 4.43
N PHE A 79 10.79 -4.71 5.23
CA PHE A 79 9.61 -3.92 4.86
C PHE A 79 9.83 -3.06 3.62
N SER A 80 11.00 -2.44 3.49
CA SER A 80 11.34 -1.64 2.30
C SER A 80 11.38 -2.52 1.04
N SER A 81 11.94 -3.72 1.15
CA SER A 81 12.01 -4.68 0.03
C SER A 81 10.63 -5.22 -0.34
N LEU A 82 9.78 -5.53 0.64
CA LEU A 82 8.38 -5.89 0.42
C LEU A 82 7.62 -4.77 -0.29
N ALA A 83 7.79 -3.53 0.14
CA ALA A 83 7.13 -2.38 -0.49
C ALA A 83 7.55 -2.22 -1.96
N VAL A 84 8.85 -2.34 -2.28
CA VAL A 84 9.34 -2.33 -3.66
C VAL A 84 8.77 -3.50 -4.47
N TYR A 85 8.73 -4.70 -3.90
CA TYR A 85 8.15 -5.88 -4.55
C TYR A 85 6.67 -5.68 -4.86
N TYR A 86 5.87 -5.19 -3.90
CA TYR A 86 4.46 -4.89 -4.11
C TYR A 86 4.25 -3.83 -5.21
N SER A 87 5.07 -2.79 -5.22
CA SER A 87 5.02 -1.77 -6.29
C SER A 87 5.36 -2.35 -7.65
N ALA A 88 6.38 -3.21 -7.75
CA ALA A 88 6.71 -3.90 -8.98
C ALA A 88 5.56 -4.81 -9.45
N MET A 89 4.90 -5.53 -8.52
CA MET A 89 3.76 -6.37 -8.84
C MET A 89 2.53 -5.59 -9.29
N ASN A 90 2.30 -4.41 -8.73
CA ASN A 90 1.25 -3.51 -9.20
C ASN A 90 1.52 -3.01 -10.62
N ILE A 91 2.77 -2.64 -10.94
CA ILE A 91 3.17 -2.23 -12.28
C ILE A 91 2.98 -3.39 -13.27
N ALA A 92 3.45 -4.59 -12.94
CA ALA A 92 3.28 -5.78 -13.76
C ALA A 92 1.80 -6.10 -13.99
N SER A 93 0.98 -6.05 -12.93
CA SER A 93 -0.46 -6.30 -13.02
C SER A 93 -1.21 -5.25 -13.85
N ALA A 94 -0.75 -3.99 -13.85
CA ALA A 94 -1.30 -2.96 -14.73
C ALA A 94 -0.97 -3.25 -16.19
N TYR A 95 0.28 -3.62 -16.50
CA TYR A 95 0.72 -3.89 -17.86
C TYR A 95 0.08 -5.16 -18.45
N TYR A 96 0.21 -6.30 -17.75
CA TYR A 96 -0.33 -7.57 -18.20
C TYR A 96 -1.86 -7.65 -18.07
N GLY A 97 -2.42 -6.97 -17.08
CA GLY A 97 -3.87 -6.90 -16.91
C GLY A 97 -4.56 -6.29 -18.11
N ASP A 98 -3.96 -5.25 -18.70
CA ASP A 98 -4.52 -4.62 -19.90
C ASP A 98 -4.43 -5.52 -21.13
N LYS A 99 -3.29 -6.19 -21.31
CA LYS A 99 -3.09 -7.17 -22.38
C LYS A 99 -4.06 -8.35 -22.31
N LEU A 100 -4.38 -8.82 -21.11
CA LEU A 100 -5.39 -9.87 -20.93
C LEU A 100 -6.79 -9.40 -21.33
N ILE A 101 -7.15 -8.15 -21.00
CA ILE A 101 -8.46 -7.57 -21.35
C ILE A 101 -8.61 -7.48 -22.87
N GLU A 102 -7.58 -7.01 -23.56
CA GLU A 102 -7.52 -6.91 -25.01
C GLU A 102 -7.59 -8.30 -25.67
N TYR A 103 -6.74 -9.24 -25.22
CA TYR A 103 -6.66 -10.60 -25.76
C TYR A 103 -8.00 -11.36 -25.67
N PHE A 104 -8.67 -11.29 -24.52
CA PHE A 104 -9.96 -11.96 -24.30
C PHE A 104 -11.18 -11.15 -24.77
N LYS A 105 -10.98 -9.94 -25.31
CA LYS A 105 -12.05 -9.01 -25.73
C LYS A 105 -13.11 -8.84 -24.64
N LEU A 106 -12.68 -8.68 -23.39
CA LEU A 106 -13.58 -8.69 -22.22
C LEU A 106 -14.60 -7.55 -22.26
N GLU A 107 -14.25 -6.41 -22.86
CA GLU A 107 -15.16 -5.27 -23.04
C GLU A 107 -16.33 -5.62 -23.97
N THR A 108 -16.08 -6.41 -25.03
CA THR A 108 -17.11 -6.88 -25.97
C THR A 108 -17.94 -8.01 -25.36
N LYS A 109 -17.29 -8.95 -24.66
CA LYS A 109 -17.94 -10.10 -24.05
C LYS A 109 -18.82 -9.73 -22.86
N TYR A 110 -18.43 -8.71 -22.10
CA TYR A 110 -19.12 -8.25 -20.90
C TYR A 110 -19.35 -6.73 -20.91
N PRO A 111 -20.32 -6.23 -21.68
CA PRO A 111 -20.55 -4.79 -21.86
C PRO A 111 -20.93 -4.05 -20.57
N ARG A 112 -21.53 -4.75 -19.60
CA ARG A 112 -21.82 -4.18 -18.27
C ARG A 112 -20.56 -3.86 -17.47
N LEU A 113 -19.47 -4.62 -17.68
CA LEU A 113 -18.17 -4.43 -17.03
C LEU A 113 -17.25 -3.46 -17.81
N ALA A 114 -17.57 -3.16 -19.07
CA ALA A 114 -16.73 -2.33 -19.93
C ALA A 114 -16.44 -0.94 -19.33
N ARG A 115 -17.45 -0.28 -18.75
CA ARG A 115 -17.25 1.01 -18.07
C ARG A 115 -16.29 0.88 -16.89
N TRP A 116 -16.44 -0.14 -16.06
CA TRP A 116 -15.55 -0.37 -14.91
C TRP A 116 -14.11 -0.67 -15.35
N ILE A 117 -13.94 -1.45 -16.42
CA ILE A 117 -12.64 -1.74 -17.03
C ILE A 117 -11.96 -0.45 -17.50
N GLN A 118 -12.68 0.45 -18.16
CA GLN A 118 -12.15 1.73 -18.62
C GLN A 118 -11.72 2.63 -17.46
N TYR A 119 -12.54 2.74 -16.40
CA TYR A 119 -12.16 3.48 -15.19
C TYR A 119 -10.92 2.90 -14.52
N ARG A 120 -10.85 1.57 -14.40
CA ARG A 120 -9.68 0.87 -13.86
C ARG A 120 -8.42 1.16 -14.67
N ARG A 121 -8.50 1.16 -16.01
CA ARG A 121 -7.36 1.43 -16.91
C ARG A 121 -6.79 2.83 -16.69
N THR A 122 -7.64 3.85 -16.58
CA THR A 122 -7.22 5.23 -16.27
C THR A 122 -6.54 5.30 -14.90
N TYR A 123 -7.13 4.66 -13.88
CA TYR A 123 -6.55 4.63 -12.54
C TYR A 123 -5.20 3.92 -12.48
N GLN A 124 -5.06 2.81 -13.22
CA GLN A 124 -3.81 2.05 -13.29
C GLN A 124 -2.67 2.87 -13.89
N HIS A 125 -2.93 3.74 -14.88
CA HIS A 125 -1.89 4.63 -15.42
C HIS A 125 -1.32 5.59 -14.37
N TYR A 126 -2.17 6.23 -13.58
CA TYR A 126 -1.72 7.09 -12.47
C TYR A 126 -0.97 6.28 -11.41
N ASN A 127 -1.44 5.07 -11.10
CA ASN A 127 -0.79 4.21 -10.13
C ASN A 127 0.60 3.74 -10.56
N VAL A 128 0.83 3.49 -11.85
CA VAL A 128 2.16 3.11 -12.34
C VAL A 128 3.16 4.22 -12.07
N ALA A 129 2.81 5.48 -12.37
CA ALA A 129 3.66 6.63 -12.07
C ALA A 129 3.97 6.77 -10.57
N LEU A 130 2.94 6.65 -9.71
CA LEU A 130 3.11 6.70 -8.26
C LEU A 130 3.98 5.55 -7.73
N ASN A 131 3.80 4.32 -8.23
CA ASN A 131 4.61 3.17 -7.84
C ASN A 131 6.08 3.34 -8.27
N LEU A 132 6.33 3.91 -9.45
CA LEU A 132 7.70 4.22 -9.90
C LEU A 132 8.37 5.26 -8.99
N ILE A 133 7.66 6.34 -8.66
CA ILE A 133 8.16 7.35 -7.71
C ILE A 133 8.45 6.71 -6.35
N LEU A 134 7.54 5.87 -5.85
CA LEU A 134 7.70 5.18 -4.56
C LEU A 134 8.93 4.25 -4.56
N ILE A 135 9.13 3.47 -5.62
CA ILE A 135 10.31 2.61 -5.78
C ILE A 135 11.58 3.44 -5.73
N LEU A 136 11.64 4.58 -6.44
CA LEU A 136 12.80 5.46 -6.44
C LEU A 136 13.10 6.02 -5.04
N PHE A 137 12.07 6.52 -4.34
CA PHE A 137 12.24 7.05 -2.98
C PHE A 137 12.70 5.98 -1.99
N ILE A 138 12.06 4.80 -1.99
CA ILE A 138 12.43 3.71 -1.07
C ILE A 138 13.83 3.21 -1.37
N SER A 139 14.18 3.00 -2.63
CA SER A 139 15.51 2.54 -3.03
C SER A 139 16.58 3.56 -2.64
N GLY A 140 16.33 4.85 -2.88
CA GLY A 140 17.21 5.94 -2.45
C GLY A 140 17.40 5.99 -0.93
N TYR A 141 16.32 5.81 -0.16
CA TYR A 141 16.38 5.73 1.29
C TYR A 141 17.22 4.55 1.79
N VAL A 142 17.04 3.36 1.20
CA VAL A 142 17.81 2.15 1.53
C VAL A 142 19.30 2.34 1.23
N ILE A 143 19.63 2.93 0.08
CA ILE A 143 21.02 3.25 -0.28
C ILE A 143 21.62 4.23 0.74
N TYR A 144 20.90 5.30 1.08
CA TYR A 144 21.35 6.27 2.07
C TYR A 144 21.58 5.63 3.46
N ALA A 145 20.68 4.75 3.90
CA ALA A 145 20.81 4.03 5.16
C ALA A 145 22.06 3.14 5.16
N ASN A 146 22.29 2.37 4.08
CA ASN A 146 23.47 1.53 3.91
C ASN A 146 24.77 2.32 3.95
N VAL A 147 24.85 3.43 3.20
CA VAL A 147 26.03 4.33 3.22
C VAL A 147 26.27 4.91 4.60
N SER A 148 25.20 5.25 5.32
CA SER A 148 25.30 5.79 6.68
C SER A 148 25.88 4.75 7.64
N ILE A 149 25.44 3.49 7.56
CA ILE A 149 25.97 2.40 8.40
C ILE A 149 27.43 2.12 8.07
N PHE A 150 27.80 2.09 6.78
CA PHE A 150 29.16 1.83 6.33
C PHE A 150 30.17 2.86 6.86
N LYS A 151 29.77 4.11 7.07
CA LYS A 151 30.64 5.15 7.65
C LYS A 151 31.01 4.93 9.12
N TYR A 152 30.24 4.13 9.85
CA TYR A 152 30.44 3.87 11.29
C TYR A 152 31.05 2.50 11.58
N LEU A 153 31.28 1.69 10.54
CA LEU A 153 32.06 0.44 10.57
C LEU A 153 33.53 0.75 10.24
#